data_AF-A0A974YQB2-F1
#
_entry.id   AF-A0A974YQB2-F1
#
_cell.length_a   1.000
_cell.length_b   1.000
_cell.length_c   1.000
_cell.angle_alpha   90.00
_cell.angle_beta   90.00
_cell.angle_gamma   90.00
#
_symmetry.space_group_name_H-M   'P 1'
#
loop_
_entity.id
_entity.type
_entity.pdbx_description
1 polymer ?
#
loop_
_entity_poly.entity_id
_entity_poly.type
_entity_poly.pdbx_seq_one_letter_code
_entity_poly.pdbx_strand_id
1 'polypeptide(L)'
;MTNALELLKASATTGHVGGRSPLDIFYDKINTQIEFAKQVKAGKDINTRSLWFRKDGAGYVVRIGRNAFEIAGSKLFRASDLDAVVELLVAAKAAIEQDKKLQDVIALHSMERSERLKAGRAKGKGKK
;
A
#
# COMPACT_ATOMS: atom_id res chain seq x y z
N MET A 1 -32.18 24.78 9.80
CA MET A 1 -30.90 25.29 9.29
C MET A 1 -29.83 24.27 9.66
N THR A 2 -29.38 23.47 8.70
CA THR A 2 -28.32 22.47 8.91
C THR A 2 -27.03 23.18 9.27
N ASN A 3 -26.53 22.92 10.49
CA ASN A 3 -25.31 23.55 10.99
C ASN A 3 -24.13 23.12 10.10
N ALA A 4 -23.39 24.09 9.55
CA ALA A 4 -22.20 23.83 8.73
C ALA A 4 -21.20 22.88 9.45
N LEU A 5 -21.19 22.90 10.78
CA LEU A 5 -20.46 21.97 11.63
C LEU A 5 -20.87 20.49 11.47
N GLU A 6 -22.15 20.17 11.27
CA GLU A 6 -22.61 18.81 11.01
C GLU A 6 -22.22 18.33 9.61
N LEU A 7 -22.30 19.21 8.62
CA LEU A 7 -21.90 18.89 7.25
C LEU A 7 -20.38 18.65 7.14
N LEU A 8 -19.59 19.43 7.89
CA LEU A 8 -18.15 19.22 8.04
C LEU A 8 -17.81 17.95 8.84
N LYS A 9 -18.60 17.57 9.85
CA LYS A 9 -18.43 16.29 10.57
C LYS A 9 -18.79 15.08 9.70
N ALA A 10 -19.85 15.17 8.91
CA ALA A 10 -20.26 14.14 7.96
C ALA A 10 -19.28 14.00 6.78
N SER A 11 -18.64 15.11 6.39
CA SER A 11 -17.64 15.17 5.31
C SER A 11 -16.21 14.98 5.81
N ALA A 12 -15.98 14.99 7.12
CA ALA A 12 -14.69 14.64 7.70
C ALA A 12 -14.44 13.16 7.42
N THR A 13 -13.34 12.87 6.72
CA THR A 13 -12.77 11.53 6.59
C THR A 13 -12.21 11.08 7.94
N THR A 14 -13.10 10.96 8.93
CA THR A 14 -12.95 10.00 10.02
C THR A 14 -13.07 8.65 9.34
N GLY A 15 -11.98 8.23 8.67
CA GLY A 15 -11.91 6.91 8.07
C GLY A 15 -12.27 5.95 9.18
N HIS A 16 -13.48 5.39 9.12
CA HIS A 16 -13.85 4.26 9.92
C HIS A 16 -12.81 3.20 9.56
N VAL A 17 -11.83 3.00 10.45
CA VAL A 17 -11.04 1.76 10.44
C VAL A 17 -11.97 0.70 11.05
N GLY A 18 -13.10 0.46 10.36
CA GLY A 18 -14.05 -0.56 10.73
C GLY A 18 -13.47 -1.90 10.31
N GLY A 19 -13.23 -2.78 11.28
CA GLY A 19 -13.26 -4.25 11.17
C GLY A 19 -12.32 -4.96 10.19
N ARG A 20 -11.60 -4.29 9.28
CA ARG A 20 -10.77 -4.95 8.28
C ARG A 20 -9.40 -5.31 8.85
N SER A 21 -8.97 -6.53 8.57
CA SER A 21 -7.68 -7.00 9.05
C SER A 21 -6.54 -6.22 8.37
N PRO A 22 -5.39 -6.06 9.04
CA PRO A 22 -4.19 -5.50 8.42
C PRO A 22 -3.80 -6.18 7.09
N LEU A 23 -4.09 -7.47 6.96
CA LEU A 23 -3.83 -8.27 5.76
C LEU A 23 -4.79 -7.91 4.63
N ASP A 24 -6.09 -7.75 4.90
CA ASP A 24 -7.06 -7.32 3.89
C ASP A 24 -6.67 -5.97 3.29
N ILE A 25 -6.27 -5.03 4.15
CA ILE A 25 -5.77 -3.72 3.73
C ILE A 25 -4.50 -3.84 2.88
N PHE A 26 -3.65 -4.83 3.16
CA PHE A 26 -2.45 -5.09 2.38
C PHE A 26 -2.77 -5.70 1.01
N TYR A 27 -3.70 -6.65 0.94
CA TYR A 27 -4.17 -7.25 -0.30
C TYR A 27 -4.88 -6.24 -1.20
N ASP A 28 -5.69 -5.36 -0.63
CA ASP A 28 -6.30 -4.23 -1.36
C ASP A 28 -5.21 -3.33 -2.00
N LYS A 29 -4.11 -3.10 -1.28
CA LYS A 29 -2.97 -2.34 -1.84
C LYS A 29 -2.29 -3.08 -2.97
N ILE A 30 -2.10 -4.40 -2.87
CA ILE A 30 -1.55 -5.19 -3.99
C ILE A 30 -2.46 -5.04 -5.22
N ASN A 31 -3.77 -5.21 -5.06
CA ASN A 31 -4.73 -5.03 -6.14
C ASN A 31 -4.66 -3.63 -6.75
N THR A 32 -4.54 -2.60 -5.91
CA THR A 32 -4.36 -1.21 -6.36
C THR A 32 -3.07 -1.04 -7.17
N GLN A 33 -1.96 -1.68 -6.78
CA GLN A 33 -0.71 -1.62 -7.54
C GLN A 33 -0.81 -2.34 -8.88
N ILE A 34 -1.53 -3.46 -8.95
CA ILE A 34 -1.83 -4.15 -10.21
C ILE A 34 -2.63 -3.23 -11.13
N GLU A 35 -3.63 -2.53 -10.59
CA GLU A 35 -4.39 -1.56 -11.36
C GLU A 35 -3.52 -0.40 -11.85
N PHE A 36 -2.64 0.12 -10.99
CA PHE A 36 -1.69 1.15 -11.39
C PHE A 36 -0.74 0.66 -12.49
N ALA A 37 -0.23 -0.57 -12.43
CA ALA A 37 0.60 -1.11 -13.51
C ALA A 37 -0.17 -1.16 -14.84
N LYS A 38 -1.44 -1.57 -14.81
CA LYS A 38 -2.33 -1.54 -15.99
C LYS A 38 -2.59 -0.12 -16.50
N GLN A 39 -2.81 0.84 -15.61
CA GLN A 39 -3.03 2.24 -15.96
C GLN A 39 -1.76 2.89 -16.54
N VAL A 40 -0.57 2.62 -16.00
CA VAL A 40 0.71 3.06 -16.58
C VAL A 40 0.92 2.41 -17.94
N LYS A 41 0.55 1.14 -18.12
CA LYS A 41 0.59 0.46 -19.42
C LYS A 41 -0.32 1.15 -20.44
N ALA A 42 -1.47 1.66 -20.00
CA ALA A 42 -2.38 2.46 -20.81
C ALA A 42 -1.92 3.93 -21.02
N GLY A 43 -0.70 4.28 -20.59
CA GLY A 43 -0.14 5.63 -20.77
C GLY A 43 -0.68 6.69 -19.81
N LYS A 44 -1.37 6.30 -18.72
CA LYS A 44 -1.85 7.24 -17.72
C LYS A 44 -0.72 7.67 -16.79
N ASP A 45 -0.64 8.96 -16.51
CA ASP A 45 0.24 9.49 -15.46
C ASP A 45 -0.33 9.21 -14.07
N ILE A 46 0.44 8.46 -13.27
CA ILE A 46 0.09 8.10 -11.89
C ILE A 46 1.16 8.64 -10.96
N ASN A 47 0.77 9.02 -9.74
CA ASN A 47 1.70 9.45 -8.72
C ASN A 47 2.72 8.35 -8.38
N THR A 48 3.96 8.56 -8.83
CA THR A 48 5.08 7.61 -8.69
C THR A 48 5.48 7.35 -7.25
N ARG A 49 5.16 8.25 -6.30
CA ARG A 49 5.52 8.09 -4.88
C ARG A 49 4.73 6.99 -4.18
N SER A 50 3.56 6.62 -4.70
CA SER A 50 2.75 5.52 -4.19
C SER A 50 3.02 4.20 -4.87
N LEU A 51 3.76 4.20 -5.98
CA LEU A 51 4.02 3.00 -6.76
C LEU A 51 5.03 2.09 -6.05
N TRP A 52 4.76 0.80 -6.16
CA TRP A 52 5.64 -0.26 -5.69
C TRP A 52 6.55 -0.77 -6.80
N PHE A 53 6.45 -0.19 -7.98
CA PHE A 53 7.32 -0.48 -9.09
C PHE A 53 7.80 0.84 -9.70
N ARG A 54 8.99 0.82 -10.28
CA ARG A 54 9.54 1.95 -11.02
C ARG A 54 10.33 1.44 -12.22
N LYS A 55 10.41 2.26 -13.25
CA LYS A 55 11.28 1.99 -14.40
C LYS A 55 12.74 2.04 -13.96
N ASP A 56 13.53 1.07 -14.38
CA ASP A 56 14.96 0.94 -14.11
C ASP A 56 15.67 0.45 -15.37
N GLY A 57 16.34 1.36 -16.07
CA GLY A 57 16.93 1.10 -17.38
C GLY A 57 15.91 0.59 -18.41
N ALA A 58 16.18 -0.60 -18.95
CA ALA A 58 15.33 -1.27 -19.93
C ALA A 58 14.11 -1.99 -19.31
N GLY A 59 14.04 -2.13 -17.98
CA GLY A 59 12.99 -2.86 -17.30
C GLY A 59 12.38 -2.09 -16.13
N TYR A 60 11.86 -2.85 -15.16
CA TYR A 60 11.23 -2.37 -13.96
C TYR A 60 11.82 -3.04 -12.73
N VAL A 61 11.88 -2.29 -11.64
CA VAL A 61 12.16 -2.83 -10.30
C VAL A 61 10.88 -2.75 -9.49
N VAL A 62 10.50 -3.87 -8.89
CA VAL A 62 9.32 -4.06 -8.05
C VAL A 62 9.75 -4.29 -6.60
N ARG A 63 9.12 -3.56 -5.68
CA ARG A 63 9.29 -3.63 -4.22
C ARG A 63 7.94 -3.88 -3.58
N ILE A 64 7.78 -4.99 -2.88
CA ILE A 64 6.49 -5.30 -2.27
C ILE A 64 6.32 -4.48 -0.98
N GLY A 65 5.37 -3.54 -1.00
CA GLY A 65 5.03 -2.72 0.15
C GLY A 65 5.86 -1.45 0.38
N ARG A 66 5.38 -0.71 1.40
CA ARG A 66 6.09 0.31 2.20
C ARG A 66 7.53 -0.04 2.54
N ASN A 67 7.68 -1.23 3.12
CA ASN A 67 8.86 -1.61 3.88
C ASN A 67 9.79 -2.54 3.08
N ALA A 68 9.45 -2.82 1.80
CA ALA A 68 10.14 -3.81 0.97
C ALA A 68 10.26 -5.16 1.70
N PHE A 69 9.10 -5.81 1.86
CA PHE A 69 9.03 -7.11 2.52
C PHE A 69 9.89 -8.13 1.77
N GLU A 70 10.59 -8.96 2.54
CA GLU A 70 11.41 -10.03 1.99
C GLU A 70 10.52 -11.21 1.61
N ILE A 71 10.47 -11.56 0.34
CA ILE A 71 9.70 -12.69 -0.18
C ILE A 71 10.69 -13.58 -0.92
N ALA A 72 10.74 -14.87 -0.57
CA ALA A 72 11.70 -15.82 -1.13
C ALA A 72 13.18 -15.34 -1.08
N GLY A 73 13.57 -14.67 0.01
CA GLY A 73 14.95 -14.20 0.21
C GLY A 73 15.33 -12.92 -0.56
N SER A 74 14.38 -12.26 -1.21
CA SER A 74 14.61 -10.97 -1.88
C SER A 74 13.59 -9.91 -1.51
N LYS A 75 14.03 -8.65 -1.48
CA LYS A 75 13.20 -7.45 -1.22
C LYS A 75 12.91 -6.65 -2.50
N LEU A 76 13.66 -6.91 -3.57
CA LEU A 76 13.59 -6.23 -4.85
C LEU A 76 13.56 -7.27 -5.97
N PHE A 77 12.60 -7.12 -6.87
CA PHE A 77 12.39 -8.02 -8.00
C PHE A 77 12.54 -7.23 -9.29
N ARG A 78 13.14 -7.84 -10.32
CA ARG A 78 13.24 -7.23 -11.65
C ARG A 78 12.15 -7.79 -12.55
N ALA A 79 11.55 -6.91 -13.35
CA ALA A 79 10.58 -7.25 -14.37
C ALA A 79 11.03 -6.66 -15.71
N SER A 80 10.81 -7.37 -16.81
CA SER A 80 11.11 -6.87 -18.17
C SER A 80 10.19 -5.72 -18.57
N ASP A 81 8.93 -5.81 -18.20
CA ASP A 81 7.85 -4.94 -18.63
C ASP A 81 6.75 -4.86 -17.56
N LEU A 82 5.69 -4.10 -17.85
CA LEU A 82 4.58 -3.90 -16.91
C LEU A 82 3.70 -5.15 -16.74
N ASP A 83 3.69 -6.08 -17.69
CA ASP A 83 2.96 -7.35 -17.53
C ASP A 83 3.69 -8.25 -16.54
N ALA A 84 5.02 -8.34 -16.64
CA ALA A 84 5.86 -9.00 -15.65
C ALA A 84 5.75 -8.35 -14.26
N VAL A 85 5.55 -7.02 -14.17
CA VAL A 85 5.24 -6.36 -12.89
C VAL A 85 3.93 -6.87 -12.30
N VAL A 86 2.88 -7.00 -13.11
CA VAL A 86 1.58 -7.52 -12.66
C VAL A 86 1.71 -8.96 -12.19
N GLU A 87 2.41 -9.81 -12.95
CA GLU A 87 2.67 -11.20 -12.57
C GLU A 87 3.42 -11.30 -11.23
N LEU A 88 4.46 -10.48 -11.03
CA LEU A 88 5.20 -10.43 -9.76
C LEU A 88 4.31 -10.01 -8.59
N LEU A 89 3.41 -9.05 -8.79
CA LEU A 89 2.47 -8.60 -7.75
C LEU A 89 1.45 -9.69 -7.39
N VAL A 90 0.96 -10.44 -8.38
CA VAL A 90 0.06 -11.58 -8.17
C VAL A 90 0.78 -12.73 -7.47
N ALA A 91 2.00 -13.06 -7.90
CA ALA A 91 2.83 -14.08 -7.26
C ALA A 91 3.17 -13.71 -5.81
N ALA A 92 3.51 -12.45 -5.56
CA ALA A 92 3.76 -11.95 -4.21
C ALA A 92 2.54 -12.09 -3.30
N LYS A 93 1.32 -11.84 -3.82
CA LYS A 93 0.08 -12.07 -3.08
C LYS A 93 -0.06 -13.53 -2.68
N ALA A 94 0.08 -14.45 -3.65
CA ALA A 94 -0.05 -15.88 -3.41
C ALA A 94 1.01 -16.40 -2.42
N ALA A 95 2.25 -15.92 -2.51
CA ALA A 95 3.32 -16.26 -1.58
C ALA A 95 3.00 -15.80 -0.15
N ILE A 96 2.45 -14.60 0.02
CA ILE A 96 2.04 -14.10 1.34
C ILE A 96 0.87 -14.90 1.90
N GLU A 97 -0.12 -15.27 1.07
CA GLU A 97 -1.25 -16.08 1.50
C GLU A 97 -0.82 -17.47 2.03
N GLN A 98 0.29 -18.00 1.53
CA GLN A 98 0.84 -19.30 1.93
C GLN A 98 1.83 -19.23 3.10
N ASP A 99 2.40 -18.06 3.39
CA ASP A 99 3.39 -17.86 4.47
C ASP A 99 2.82 -17.08 5.66
N LYS A 100 2.47 -17.82 6.71
CA LYS A 100 1.95 -17.24 7.96
C LYS A 100 2.92 -16.30 8.66
N LYS A 101 4.24 -16.54 8.58
CA LYS A 101 5.23 -15.65 9.19
C LYS A 101 5.27 -14.31 8.47
N LEU A 102 5.17 -14.31 7.15
CA LEU A 102 5.05 -13.07 6.38
C LEU A 102 3.76 -12.33 6.69
N GLN A 103 2.65 -13.04 6.88
CA GLN A 103 1.39 -12.42 7.29
C GLN A 103 1.51 -11.71 8.64
N ASP A 104 2.13 -12.36 9.63
CA ASP A 104 2.35 -11.79 10.96
C ASP A 104 3.26 -10.55 10.92
N VAL A 105 4.33 -10.59 10.11
CA VAL A 105 5.23 -9.45 9.88
C VAL A 105 4.50 -8.27 9.22
N ILE A 106 3.61 -8.54 8.25
CA ILE A 106 2.79 -7.51 7.61
C ILE A 106 1.82 -6.88 8.62
N ALA A 107 1.18 -7.71 9.45
CA ALA A 107 0.27 -7.25 10.49
C ALA A 107 1.00 -6.36 11.52
N LEU A 108 2.17 -6.79 12.00
CA LEU A 108 3.01 -6.03 12.92
C LEU A 108 3.38 -4.67 12.34
N HIS A 109 3.93 -4.63 11.13
CA HIS A 109 4.32 -3.36 10.50
C HIS A 109 3.13 -2.43 10.21
N SER A 110 1.95 -2.99 9.96
CA SER A 110 0.73 -2.19 9.82
C SER A 110 0.34 -1.54 11.15
N MET A 111 0.44 -2.27 12.26
CA MET A 111 0.21 -1.75 13.61
C MET A 111 1.23 -0.66 13.98
N GLU A 112 2.53 -0.92 13.82
CA GLU A 112 3.60 0.06 14.08
C GLU A 112 3.39 1.36 13.28
N ARG A 113 2.96 1.24 12.02
CA ARG A 113 2.65 2.41 11.20
C ARG A 113 1.44 3.16 11.76
N SER A 114 0.39 2.47 12.17
CA SER A 114 -0.80 3.06 12.78
C SER A 114 -0.45 3.80 14.07
N GLU A 115 0.37 3.19 14.93
CA GLU A 115 0.85 3.80 16.17
C GLU A 115 1.70 5.04 15.92
N ARG A 116 2.66 4.97 14.99
CA ARG A 116 3.46 6.13 14.59
C ARG A 116 2.59 7.28 14.05
N LEU A 117 1.54 6.97 13.29
CA LEU A 117 0.61 7.99 12.78
C LEU A 117 -0.25 8.59 13.89
N LYS A 118 -0.70 7.79 14.88
CA LYS A 118 -1.39 8.30 16.07
C LYS A 118 -0.49 9.24 16.87
N ALA A 119 0.76 8.84 17.14
CA ALA A 119 1.74 9.66 17.84
C ALA A 119 2.07 10.97 17.08
N GLY A 120 2.21 10.91 15.75
CA GLY A 120 2.42 12.10 14.91
C GLY A 120 1.22 13.06 14.92
N ARG A 121 -0.01 12.54 14.90
CA ARG A 121 -1.24 13.35 14.98
C ARG A 121 -1.42 14.00 16.36
N ALA A 122 -1.00 13.34 17.43
CA ALA A 122 -1.03 13.91 18.78
C ALA A 122 -0.10 15.13 18.90
N LYS A 123 1.11 15.06 18.32
CA LYS A 123 2.05 16.20 18.29
C LYS A 123 1.58 17.36 17.41
N GLY A 124 0.84 17.08 16.33
CA GLY A 124 0.31 18.10 15.43
C GLY A 124 -0.86 18.94 16.00
N LYS A 125 -1.58 18.42 17.00
CA LYS A 125 -2.68 19.15 17.65
C LYS A 125 -2.24 20.16 18.71
N GLY A 126 -0.97 20.17 19.10
CA GLY A 126 -0.41 21.12 20.09
C GLY A 126 0.35 22.31 19.49
N LYS A 127 0.50 22.38 18.16
CA LYS A 127 1.10 23.50 17.44
C LYS A 127 0.05 24.13 16.51
N LYS A 128 -0.94 24.79 17.10
CA LYS A 128 -1.72 25.82 16.43
C LYS A 128 -2.09 26.87 17.45
#